data_AF-A0A3D0RIP7-F1
#
_entry.id   AF-A0A3D0RIP7-F1
#
_cell.length_a   1.000
_cell.length_b   1.000
_cell.length_c   1.000
_cell.angle_alpha   90.00
_cell.angle_beta   90.00
_cell.angle_gamma   90.00
#
_symmetry.space_group_name_H-M   'P 1'
#
loop_
_entity.id
_entity.type
_entity.pdbx_description
1 polymer ?
#
loop_
_entity_poly.entity_id
_entity_poly.type
_entity_poly.pdbx_seq_one_letter_code
_entity_poly.pdbx_strand_id
1 'polypeptide(L)' 'PFRKAEFDIMYGEGISREGEIVDLGAELNVIKKSGSWYSYNDSKLAQGRDATKAVIKDNPELADELEKLIFEALKEKK' A
#
# COMPACT_ATOMS: atom_id res chain seq x y z
N PRO A 1 -19.82 -10.62 -7.66
CA PRO A 1 -19.63 -12.09 -7.56
C PRO A 1 -18.41 -12.48 -8.43
N PHE A 2 -17.69 -13.56 -8.09
CA PHE A 2 -16.47 -14.03 -8.81
C PHE A 2 -15.20 -13.16 -8.71
N ARG A 3 -15.11 -12.26 -7.74
CA ARG A 3 -13.86 -11.52 -7.47
C ARG A 3 -12.98 -12.33 -6.52
N LYS A 4 -11.67 -12.31 -6.75
CA LYS A 4 -10.65 -12.90 -5.88
C LYS A 4 -9.84 -11.79 -5.21
N ALA A 5 -9.35 -12.06 -4.01
CA ALA A 5 -8.40 -11.21 -3.30
C ALA A 5 -7.27 -12.12 -2.77
N GLU A 6 -6.05 -11.63 -2.85
CA GLU A 6 -4.86 -12.28 -2.31
C GLU A 6 -4.32 -11.34 -1.24
N PHE A 7 -3.91 -11.87 -0.09
CA PHE A 7 -3.38 -11.08 1.00
C PHE A 7 -2.40 -11.90 1.84
N ASP A 8 -1.43 -11.20 2.43
CA ASP A 8 -0.43 -11.80 3.30
C ASP A 8 -0.99 -11.95 4.74
N ILE A 9 -0.80 -13.15 5.32
CA ILE A 9 -1.06 -13.41 6.75
C ILE A 9 0.27 -13.52 7.49
N MET A 10 0.52 -12.57 8.38
CA MET A 10 1.70 -12.52 9.23
C MET A 10 1.46 -13.31 10.52
N TYR A 11 2.38 -14.20 10.87
CA TYR A 11 2.29 -14.99 12.10
C TYR A 11 2.27 -14.07 13.34
N GLY A 12 1.23 -14.19 14.16
CA GLY A 12 1.06 -13.40 15.39
C GLY A 12 0.50 -11.98 15.20
N GLU A 13 0.40 -11.48 13.96
CA GLU A 13 -0.14 -10.14 13.66
C GLU A 13 -1.44 -10.20 12.85
N GLY A 14 -1.68 -11.30 12.13
CA GLY A 14 -2.87 -11.46 11.30
C GLY A 14 -2.67 -10.90 9.89
N ILE A 15 -3.73 -10.35 9.30
CA ILE A 15 -3.69 -9.84 7.92
C ILE A 15 -2.82 -8.59 7.87
N SER A 16 -1.87 -8.56 6.94
CA SER A 16 -0.94 -7.45 6.76
C SER A 16 -1.61 -6.30 5.99
N ARG A 17 -2.33 -5.42 6.70
CA ARG A 17 -2.98 -4.23 6.12
C ARG A 17 -2.00 -3.35 5.33
N GLU A 18 -0.80 -3.15 5.87
CA GLU A 18 0.21 -2.28 5.27
C GLU A 18 0.80 -2.89 4.00
N GLY A 19 0.87 -4.22 3.94
CA GLY A 19 1.28 -4.94 2.73
C GLY A 19 0.32 -4.66 1.57
N GLU A 20 -0.98 -4.79 1.85
CA GLU A 20 -2.04 -4.48 0.87
C GLU A 20 -2.00 -3.02 0.42
N ILE A 21 -1.76 -2.08 1.34
CA ILE A 21 -1.63 -0.65 1.00
C ILE A 21 -0.46 -0.43 0.03
N VAL A 22 0.69 -1.08 0.25
CA VAL A 22 1.85 -0.95 -0.66
C VAL A 22 1.52 -1.53 -2.03
N ASP A 23 0.92 -2.71 -2.08
CA ASP A 23 0.69 -3.43 -3.34
C ASP A 23 -0.41 -2.76 -4.17
N LEU A 24 -1.57 -2.49 -3.57
CA LEU A 24 -2.67 -1.75 -4.22
C LEU A 24 -2.27 -0.32 -4.54
N GLY A 25 -1.55 0.35 -3.64
CA GLY A 25 -1.07 1.71 -3.85
C GLY A 25 -0.12 1.78 -5.05
N ALA A 26 0.77 0.81 -5.22
CA ALA A 26 1.64 0.73 -6.39
C ALA A 26 0.87 0.38 -7.67
N GLU A 27 -0.08 -0.56 -7.61
CA GLU A 27 -0.90 -0.95 -8.78
C GLU A 27 -1.77 0.20 -9.29
N LEU A 28 -2.32 1.00 -8.37
CA LEU A 28 -3.22 2.12 -8.67
C LEU A 28 -2.47 3.43 -8.89
N ASN A 29 -1.14 3.42 -8.90
CA ASN A 29 -0.27 4.59 -9.03
C ASN A 29 -0.45 5.67 -7.93
N VAL A 30 -1.05 5.31 -6.79
CA VAL A 30 -1.07 6.16 -5.58
C VAL A 30 0.34 6.26 -5.00
N ILE A 31 1.08 5.14 -4.97
CA ILE A 31 2.48 5.07 -4.59
C ILE A 31 3.31 4.88 -5.86
N LYS A 32 4.22 5.81 -6.13
CA LYS A 32 5.12 5.75 -7.28
C LYS A 32 6.28 4.81 -7.00
N LYS A 33 6.43 3.77 -7.83
CA LYS A 33 7.56 2.85 -7.82
C LYS A 33 8.55 3.19 -8.94
N SER A 34 9.78 3.54 -8.60
CA SER A 34 10.88 3.78 -9.54
C SER A 34 12.00 2.77 -9.29
N GLY A 35 11.99 1.68 -10.05
CA GLY A 35 12.86 0.52 -9.81
C GLY A 35 12.52 -0.13 -8.47
N SER A 36 13.48 -0.12 -7.54
CA SER A 36 13.29 -0.63 -6.17
C SER A 36 12.81 0.43 -5.18
N TRP A 37 12.68 1.69 -5.59
CA TRP A 37 12.27 2.79 -4.70
C TRP A 37 10.76 3.04 -4.74
N TYR A 38 10.18 3.30 -3.58
CA TYR A 38 8.77 3.69 -3.41
C TYR A 38 8.69 5.13 -2.92
N SER A 39 7.73 5.88 -3.45
CA SER A 39 7.55 7.31 -3.17
C SER A 39 6.07 7.71 -3.18
N TYR A 40 5.72 8.71 -2.39
CA TYR A 40 4.36 9.26 -2.26
C TYR A 40 4.45 10.79 -2.20
N ASN A 41 3.63 11.50 -2.99
CA ASN A 41 3.61 12.97 -3.09
C ASN A 41 5.02 13.61 -3.07
N ASP A 42 5.88 13.11 -3.95
CA ASP A 42 7.27 13.56 -4.14
C ASP A 42 8.24 13.28 -2.97
N SER A 43 7.75 12.66 -1.89
CA SER A 43 8.57 12.16 -0.78
C SER A 43 8.97 10.70 -1.01
N LYS A 44 10.25 10.38 -0.78
CA LYS A 44 10.72 8.99 -0.81
C LYS A 44 10.31 8.28 0.48
N LEU A 45 9.57 7.17 0.35
CA LEU A 45 9.16 6.34 1.49
C LEU A 45 10.31 5.43 1.90
N ALA A 46 10.67 4.49 1.03
CA ALA A 46 11.74 3.54 1.29
C ALA A 46 12.20 2.83 -0.01
N GLN A 47 13.26 2.05 0.12
CA GLN A 47 13.72 1.11 -0.90
C GLN A 47 13.22 -0.30 -0.56
N GLY A 48 12.44 -0.90 -1.45
CA GLY A 48 11.85 -2.23 -1.30
C GLY A 48 10.47 -2.23 -0.64
N ARG A 49 9.71 -3.30 -0.90
CA ARG A 49 8.34 -3.48 -0.41
C ARG A 49 8.29 -3.56 1.12
N ASP A 50 9.12 -4.40 1.73
CA ASP A 50 9.10 -4.61 3.18
C ASP A 50 9.49 -3.36 3.97
N ALA A 51 10.47 -2.59 3.49
CA ALA A 51 10.83 -1.33 4.12
C ALA A 51 9.72 -0.28 3.98
N THR A 52 9.03 -0.24 2.84
CA THR A 52 7.88 0.65 2.63
C THR A 52 6.72 0.27 3.55
N LYS A 53 6.48 -1.03 3.72
CA LYS A 53 5.49 -1.57 4.66
C LYS A 53 5.78 -1.13 6.10
N ALA A 54 7.05 -1.19 6.52
CA ALA A 54 7.46 -0.71 7.84
C ALA A 54 7.21 0.80 8.01
N VAL A 55 7.55 1.62 7.01
CA VAL A 55 7.27 3.06 7.04
C VAL A 55 5.77 3.35 7.19
N ILE A 56 4.91 2.59 6.51
CA ILE A 56 3.46 2.77 6.62
C ILE A 56 2.95 2.28 7.99
N LYS A 57 3.46 1.16 8.49
CA LYS A 57 3.12 0.62 9.82
C LYS A 57 3.47 1.59 10.94
N ASP A 58 4.62 2.25 10.83
CA ASP A 58 5.11 3.22 11.80
C ASP A 58 4.41 4.59 11.70
N ASN A 59 3.66 4.85 10.61
CA ASN A 59 2.95 6.10 10.37
C ASN A 59 1.45 5.85 10.09
N PRO A 60 0.61 5.68 11.13
CA PRO A 60 -0.82 5.40 10.96
C PRO A 60 -1.59 6.46 10.16
N GLU A 61 -1.23 7.73 10.29
CA GLU A 61 -1.85 8.83 9.53
C GLU A 61 -1.62 8.67 8.02
N LEU A 62 -0.40 8.28 7.63
CA LEU A 62 -0.04 7.99 6.24
C LEU A 62 -0.81 6.75 5.75
N ALA A 63 -0.93 5.71 6.58
CA ALA A 63 -1.68 4.51 6.22
C ALA A 63 -3.15 4.82 5.91
N ASP A 64 -3.81 5.61 6.76
CA ASP A 64 -5.21 6.01 6.58
C ASP A 64 -5.39 6.90 5.35
N GLU A 65 -4.46 7.82 5.10
CA GLU A 65 -4.46 8.67 3.90
C GLU A 65 -4.34 7.82 2.62
N LEU A 66 -3.33 6.94 2.56
CA LEU A 66 -3.10 6.06 1.40
C LEU A 66 -4.29 5.13 1.16
N GLU A 67 -4.86 4.54 2.21
CA GLU A 67 -6.03 3.68 2.11
C GLU A 67 -7.23 4.44 1.52
N LYS A 68 -7.48 5.67 1.97
CA LYS A 68 -8.57 6.48 1.43
C LYS A 68 -8.39 6.75 -0.05
N LEU A 69 -7.18 7.13 -0.48
CA LEU A 69 -6.86 7.36 -1.89
C LEU A 69 -6.99 6.09 -2.74
N ILE A 70 -6.57 4.95 -2.21
CA ILE A 70 -6.75 3.64 -2.85
C ILE A 70 -8.23 3.33 -3.06
N PHE A 71 -9.08 3.56 -2.05
CA PHE A 71 -10.52 3.37 -2.17
C PHE A 71 -11.17 4.31 -3.18
N GLU A 72 -10.70 5.55 -3.27
CA GLU A 72 -11.16 6.51 -4.28
C GLU A 72 -10.77 6.04 -5.69
N ALA A 73 -9.51 5.68 -5.91
CA ALA A 73 -9.03 5.16 -7.18
C ALA A 73 -9.75 3.87 -7.62
N LEU A 74 -10.08 2.97 -6.68
CA LEU A 74 -10.86 1.76 -6.95
C LEU A 74 -12.31 2.03 -7.35
N LYS A 75 -12.90 3.14 -6.89
CA LYS A 75 -14.24 3.56 -7.30
C LYS A 75 -14.24 4.11 -8.72
N GLU A 76 -13.19 4.83 -9.12
CA GLU A 76 -13.06 5.37 -10.47
C GLU A 76 -12.74 4.30 -11.53
N LYS A 77 -12.05 3.22 -11.14
CA LYS A 77 -11.77 2.06 -12.02
C LYS A 77 -12.98 1.14 -12.22
N LYS A 78 -14.11 1.40 -11.54
CA LYS A 78 -15.30 0.53 -11.51
C LYS A 78 -16.30 0.91 -12.58
#